data_AF-A0A4Q3T6X1-F1
#
_entry.id   AF-A0A4Q3T6X1-F1
#
_cell.length_a   1.000
_cell.length_b   1.000
_cell.length_c   1.000
_cell.angle_alpha   90.00
_cell.angle_beta   90.00
_cell.angle_gamma   90.00
#
_symmetry.space_group_name_H-M   'P 1'
#
loop_
_entity.id
_entity.type
_entity.pdbx_description
1 polymer ?
#
loop_
_entity_poly.entity_id
_entity_poly.type
_entity_poly.pdbx_seq_one_letter_code
_entity_poly.pdbx_strand_id
1 'polypeptide(L)'
;RVCLRSPETGADLWQGGVYTRIEEPRLLAFTFKWDDSHEDGPPVQTQVTVELTAAGDRTIMDFTQEGLKSDQSLTGHRHGWASTADRLAAWLDDNPD
;
A
#
# COMPACT_ATOMS: atom_id res chain seq x y z
N ARG A 1 -13.59 -2.81 2.91
CA ARG A 1 -12.73 -3.97 3.21
C ARG A 1 -12.32 -4.61 1.89
N VAL A 2 -11.10 -5.13 1.81
CA VAL A 2 -10.51 -5.78 0.63
C VAL A 2 -9.83 -7.07 1.09
N CYS A 3 -9.82 -8.11 0.26
CA CYS A 3 -9.16 -9.38 0.53
C CYS A 3 -8.05 -9.62 -0.49
N LEU A 4 -6.87 -10.02 -0.02
CA LEU A 4 -5.82 -10.60 -0.84
C LEU A 4 -5.79 -12.11 -0.62
N ARG A 5 -5.52 -12.89 -1.67
CA ARG A 5 -5.25 -14.32 -1.52
C ARG A 5 -3.76 -14.57 -1.68
N SER A 6 -3.15 -15.17 -0.66
CA SER A 6 -1.73 -15.55 -0.72
C SER A 6 -1.54 -16.62 -1.80
N PRO A 7 -0.68 -16.39 -2.81
CA PRO A 7 -0.37 -17.42 -3.80
C PRO A 7 0.44 -18.57 -3.20
N GLU A 8 1.16 -18.33 -2.10
CA GLU A 8 2.03 -19.33 -1.45
C GLU A 8 1.24 -20.27 -0.54
N THR A 9 0.33 -19.72 0.27
CA THR A 9 -0.40 -20.48 1.30
C THR A 9 -1.86 -20.69 0.98
N GLY A 10 -2.41 -19.97 -0.01
CA GLY A 10 -3.84 -19.95 -0.32
C GLY A 10 -4.70 -19.21 0.72
N ALA A 11 -4.09 -18.63 1.76
CA ALA A 11 -4.80 -17.94 2.83
C ALA A 11 -5.46 -16.64 2.34
N ASP A 12 -6.63 -16.33 2.90
CA ASP A 12 -7.32 -15.06 2.69
C ASP A 12 -6.83 -14.04 3.72
N LEU A 13 -6.32 -12.92 3.22
CA LEU A 13 -5.75 -11.83 4.00
C LEU A 13 -6.68 -10.62 3.87
N TRP A 14 -7.60 -10.50 4.84
CA TRP A 14 -8.57 -9.40 4.90
C TRP A 14 -7.95 -8.15 5.51
N GLN A 15 -8.20 -7.01 4.86
CA GLN A 15 -7.75 -5.70 5.32
C GLN A 15 -8.78 -4.61 5.09
N GLY A 16 -8.61 -3.50 5.80
CA GLY A 16 -9.39 -2.31 5.58
C GLY A 16 -8.81 -1.07 6.25
N GLY A 17 -9.55 0.01 6.07
CA GLY A 17 -9.22 1.32 6.63
C GLY A 17 -10.15 2.38 6.10
N VAL A 18 -9.80 3.64 6.35
CA VAL A 18 -10.60 4.81 5.97
C VAL A 18 -9.70 5.88 5.36
N TYR A 19 -10.20 6.60 4.36
CA TYR A 19 -9.53 7.79 3.85
C TYR A 19 -9.52 8.86 4.94
N THR A 20 -8.35 9.42 5.21
CA THR A 20 -8.15 10.48 6.20
C THR A 20 -7.92 11.84 5.55
N ARG A 21 -7.36 11.87 4.33
CA ARG A 21 -7.11 13.09 3.56
C ARG A 21 -7.14 12.79 2.07
N ILE A 22 -7.82 13.64 1.30
CA ILE A 22 -7.84 13.60 -0.16
C ILE A 22 -7.68 15.04 -0.63
N GLU A 23 -6.60 15.32 -1.34
CA GLU A 23 -6.30 16.65 -1.87
C GLU A 23 -5.86 16.53 -3.32
N GLU A 24 -6.80 16.70 -4.22
CA GLU A 24 -6.56 16.56 -5.65
C GLU A 24 -5.60 17.66 -6.17
N PRO A 25 -4.65 17.32 -7.07
CA PRO A 25 -4.25 15.99 -7.54
C PRO A 25 -3.06 15.39 -6.75
N ARG A 26 -2.68 15.99 -5.61
CA ARG A 26 -1.34 15.86 -5.02
C ARG A 26 -1.21 14.91 -3.84
N LEU A 27 -2.30 14.56 -3.16
CA LEU A 27 -2.20 13.75 -1.94
C LEU A 27 -3.41 12.86 -1.69
N LEU A 28 -3.13 11.61 -1.35
CA LEU A 28 -4.08 10.63 -0.84
C LEU A 28 -3.54 10.01 0.44
N ALA A 29 -4.30 10.09 1.54
CA ALA A 29 -3.92 9.46 2.79
C ALA A 29 -5.08 8.64 3.38
N PHE A 30 -4.76 7.48 3.94
CA PHE A 30 -5.73 6.55 4.51
C PHE A 30 -5.11 5.69 5.60
N THR A 31 -5.95 5.15 6.47
CA THR A 31 -5.51 4.14 7.45
C THR A 31 -5.46 2.76 6.81
N PHE A 32 -4.61 1.89 7.31
CA PHE A 32 -4.53 0.49 6.90
C PHE A 32 -4.43 -0.42 8.12
N LYS A 33 -5.24 -1.49 8.16
CA LYS A 33 -5.19 -2.51 9.20
C LYS A 33 -5.61 -3.88 8.65
N TRP A 34 -4.81 -4.91 8.98
CA TRP A 34 -5.19 -6.31 8.81
C TRP A 34 -6.31 -6.70 9.79
N ASP A 35 -7.25 -7.54 9.36
CA ASP A 35 -8.34 -8.02 10.23
C ASP A 35 -7.84 -9.02 11.28
N ASP A 36 -6.94 -9.92 10.87
CA ASP A 36 -6.37 -10.97 11.71
C ASP A 36 -4.93 -10.68 12.13
N SER A 37 -4.44 -11.45 13.11
CA SER A 37 -3.02 -11.41 13.50
C SER A 37 -2.15 -11.89 12.35
N HIS A 38 -0.96 -11.31 12.25
CA HIS A 38 -0.01 -11.66 11.20
C HIS A 38 1.36 -12.00 11.81
N GLU A 39 2.41 -11.81 11.01
CA GLU A 39 3.80 -12.14 11.30
C GLU A 39 4.34 -11.62 12.65
N ASP A 40 3.87 -10.46 13.12
CA ASP A 40 4.34 -9.80 14.34
C ASP A 40 3.25 -9.59 15.40
N GLY A 41 2.23 -10.47 15.38
CA GLY A 41 1.20 -10.57 16.42
C GLY A 41 -0.11 -9.86 16.06
N PRO A 42 -0.84 -9.31 17.05
CA PRO A 42 -2.15 -8.69 16.81
C PRO A 42 -2.07 -7.55 15.79
N PRO A 43 -3.10 -7.28 14.99
CA PRO A 43 -3.04 -6.23 13.99
C PRO A 43 -3.00 -4.83 14.62
N VAL A 44 -2.29 -3.89 13.99
CA VAL A 44 -2.34 -2.46 14.32
C VAL A 44 -2.82 -1.65 13.14
N GLN A 45 -3.44 -0.51 13.46
CA GLN A 45 -3.74 0.49 12.46
C GLN A 45 -2.47 1.28 12.14
N THR A 46 -2.13 1.30 10.86
CA THR A 46 -1.04 2.07 10.27
C THR A 46 -1.62 3.22 9.45
N GLN A 47 -0.78 4.21 9.13
CA GLN A 47 -1.14 5.33 8.27
C GLN A 47 -0.40 5.18 6.94
N VAL A 48 -1.12 5.26 5.83
CA VAL A 48 -0.55 5.32 4.48
C VAL A 48 -0.74 6.73 3.93
N THR A 49 0.31 7.28 3.35
CA THR A 49 0.31 8.57 2.66
C THR A 49 0.97 8.38 1.30
N VAL A 50 0.27 8.82 0.25
CA VAL A 50 0.73 8.85 -1.14
C VAL A 50 0.75 10.29 -1.59
N GLU A 51 1.94 10.80 -1.89
CA GLU A 51 2.15 12.15 -2.41
C GLU A 51 2.51 12.04 -3.90
N LEU A 52 1.84 12.85 -4.71
CA LEU A 52 1.98 12.87 -6.16
C LEU A 52 2.48 14.24 -6.59
N THR A 53 3.69 14.26 -7.16
CA THR A 53 4.33 15.48 -7.65
C THR A 53 4.47 15.41 -9.17
N ALA A 54 3.95 16.41 -9.87
CA ALA A 54 4.11 16.51 -11.31
C ALA A 54 5.61 16.65 -11.69
N ALA A 55 6.03 15.87 -12.68
CA ALA A 55 7.40 15.83 -13.18
C ALA A 55 7.40 15.76 -14.72
N GLY A 56 7.03 16.87 -15.36
CA GLY A 56 6.89 16.95 -16.81
C GLY A 56 5.68 16.16 -17.30
N ASP A 57 5.91 15.19 -18.18
CA ASP A 57 4.93 14.20 -18.66
C ASP A 57 4.79 12.99 -17.71
N ARG A 58 5.50 12.99 -16.58
CA ARG A 58 5.51 11.94 -15.57
C ARG A 58 5.04 12.46 -14.21
N THR A 59 4.86 11.53 -13.28
CA THR A 59 4.52 11.81 -11.88
C THR A 59 5.52 11.11 -10.98
N ILE A 60 6.07 11.82 -10.01
CA ILE A 60 6.80 11.23 -8.88
C ILE A 60 5.76 10.84 -7.83
N MET A 61 5.80 9.58 -7.40
CA MET A 61 4.94 9.05 -6.34
C MET A 61 5.79 8.70 -5.12
N ASP A 62 5.61 9.46 -4.05
CA ASP A 62 6.21 9.17 -2.74
C ASP A 62 5.18 8.40 -1.89
N PHE A 63 5.51 7.15 -1.57
CA PHE A 63 4.66 6.27 -0.77
C PHE A 63 5.28 6.04 0.61
N THR A 64 4.54 6.42 1.67
CA THR A 64 4.96 6.22 3.05
C THR A 64 3.90 5.44 3.82
N GLN A 65 4.32 4.40 4.55
CA GLN A 65 3.47 3.71 5.53
C GLN A 65 4.11 3.77 6.93
N GLU A 66 3.40 4.35 7.89
CA GLU A 66 3.86 4.63 9.25
C GLU A 66 3.09 3.83 10.29
N GLY A 67 3.70 3.62 11.46
CA GLY A 67 3.08 2.90 12.59
C GLY A 67 3.21 1.37 12.52
N LEU A 68 4.08 0.86 11.65
CA LEU A 68 4.46 -0.55 11.59
C LEU A 68 5.17 -0.95 12.89
N LYS A 69 4.92 -2.17 13.39
CA LYS A 69 5.37 -2.57 14.73
C LYS A 69 6.79 -3.10 14.80
N SER A 70 7.31 -3.60 13.67
CA SER A 70 8.51 -4.40 13.64
C SER A 70 9.23 -4.29 12.30
N ASP A 71 10.51 -4.64 12.30
CA ASP A 71 11.32 -4.74 11.08
C ASP A 71 10.81 -5.84 10.13
N GLN A 72 10.19 -6.89 10.68
CA GLN A 72 9.55 -7.94 9.90
C GLN A 72 8.35 -7.38 9.14
N SER A 73 7.45 -6.66 9.83
CA SER A 73 6.30 -5.99 9.20
C SER A 73 6.73 -4.94 8.19
N LEU A 74 7.78 -4.18 8.47
CA LEU A 74 8.37 -3.25 7.49
C LEU A 74 8.84 -3.98 6.23
N THR A 75 9.51 -5.11 6.37
CA THR A 75 10.01 -5.89 5.24
C THR A 75 8.86 -6.46 4.40
N GLY A 76 7.85 -7.07 5.06
CA GLY A 76 6.67 -7.63 4.40
C GLY A 76 5.87 -6.58 3.65
N HIS A 77 5.56 -5.45 4.31
CA HIS A 77 4.84 -4.35 3.69
C HIS A 77 5.62 -3.70 2.56
N ARG A 78 6.94 -3.50 2.70
CA ARG A 78 7.79 -2.97 1.63
C ARG A 78 7.75 -3.90 0.41
N HIS A 79 7.86 -5.21 0.59
CA HIS A 79 7.78 -6.17 -0.50
C HIS A 79 6.41 -6.13 -1.21
N GLY A 80 5.32 -6.17 -0.45
CA GLY A 80 3.96 -6.14 -1.00
C GLY A 80 3.65 -4.87 -1.80
N TRP A 81 4.01 -3.70 -1.26
CA TRP A 81 3.80 -2.42 -1.94
C TRP A 81 4.70 -2.23 -3.15
N ALA A 82 5.99 -2.61 -3.06
CA ALA A 82 6.89 -2.56 -4.21
C ALA A 82 6.37 -3.42 -5.37
N SER A 83 5.92 -4.66 -5.08
CA SER A 83 5.31 -5.52 -6.10
C SER A 83 4.05 -4.91 -6.72
N THR A 84 3.27 -4.15 -5.95
CA THR A 84 2.10 -3.43 -6.49
C THR A 84 2.52 -2.28 -7.39
N ALA A 85 3.54 -1.51 -7.01
CA ALA A 85 4.09 -0.42 -7.82
C ALA A 85 4.72 -0.95 -9.13
N ASP A 86 5.43 -2.07 -9.10
CA ASP A 86 5.99 -2.70 -10.30
C ASP A 86 4.89 -3.10 -11.30
N ARG A 87 3.78 -3.68 -10.80
CA ARG A 87 2.62 -4.01 -11.65
C ARG A 87 1.95 -2.78 -12.23
N LEU A 88 1.84 -1.69 -11.45
CA LEU A 88 1.31 -0.42 -11.94
C LEU A 88 2.22 0.16 -13.03
N ALA A 89 3.54 0.15 -12.83
CA ALA A 89 4.50 0.62 -13.82
C ALA A 89 4.40 -0.18 -15.14
N ALA A 90 4.40 -1.52 -15.05
CA ALA A 90 4.24 -2.38 -16.22
C ALA A 90 2.90 -2.12 -16.95
N TRP A 91 1.81 -1.94 -16.19
CA TRP A 91 0.52 -1.62 -16.80
C TRP A 91 0.53 -0.26 -17.51
N LEU A 92 1.17 0.77 -16.94
CA LEU A 92 1.30 2.08 -17.59
C LEU A 92 2.17 2.02 -18.86
N ASP A 93 3.23 1.22 -18.86
CA ASP A 93 4.08 1.01 -20.03
C ASP A 93 3.33 0.28 -21.16
N ASP A 94 2.46 -0.67 -20.82
CA ASP A 94 1.60 -1.41 -21.77
C ASP A 94 0.38 -0.60 -22.23
N ASN A 95 0.03 0.47 -21.50
CA ASN A 95 -1.12 1.35 -21.79
C ASN A 95 -0.67 2.82 -21.85
N PRO A 96 0.24 3.18 -22.78
CA PRO A 96 0.52 4.57 -23.07
C PRO A 96 -0.74 5.16 -23.71
N ASP A 97 -1.21 6.29 -23.18
CA ASP A 97 -2.46 6.97 -23.58
C ASP A 97 -2.90 6.83 -25.05
#